data_AF-A0A928CDN2-F1
#
_entry.id   AF-A0A928CDN2-F1
#
_cell.length_a   1.000
_cell.length_b   1.000
_cell.length_c   1.000
_cell.angle_alpha   90.00
_cell.angle_beta   90.00
_cell.angle_gamma   90.00
#
_symmetry.space_group_name_H-M   'P 1'
#
loop_
_entity.id
_entity.type
_entity.pdbx_description
1 polymer ?
#
loop_
_entity_poly.entity_id
_entity_poly.type
_entity_poly.pdbx_seq_one_letter_code
_entity_poly.pdbx_strand_id
1 'polypeptide(L)'
;MNINDLKDILLKENHSLVIYKNNASVITSNDRGVNSLIKFIEEDKSQLSGSLIADKVIGKAAALLMIYAGVKEIYAPIISKPALQTLLKHNVKIYYDKEVERIINRKGDGLCPMETLCLDIEKPEEAYLLLSTK
;
A
#
# COMPACT_ATOMS: atom_id res chain seq x y z
N MET A 1 -8.43 14.25 10.07
CA MET A 1 -8.21 14.17 8.61
C MET A 1 -8.95 12.96 8.06
N ASN A 2 -9.35 13.02 6.80
CA ASN A 2 -10.02 11.97 6.05
C ASN A 2 -9.18 11.54 4.84
N ILE A 3 -9.65 10.57 4.06
CA ILE A 3 -8.88 10.03 2.93
C ILE A 3 -8.62 11.04 1.81
N ASN A 4 -9.52 12.02 1.59
CA ASN A 4 -9.33 13.08 0.61
C ASN A 4 -8.22 14.05 1.04
N ASP A 5 -8.08 14.32 2.34
CA ASP A 5 -6.96 15.14 2.85
C ASP A 5 -5.62 14.46 2.55
N LEU A 6 -5.55 13.13 2.70
CA LEU A 6 -4.34 12.35 2.39
C LEU A 6 -4.06 12.28 0.88
N LYS A 7 -5.11 12.14 0.05
CA LYS A 7 -5.01 12.25 -1.41
C LYS A 7 -4.38 13.58 -1.80
N ASP A 8 -4.87 14.68 -1.23
CA ASP A 8 -4.38 16.02 -1.53
C ASP A 8 -2.90 16.18 -1.16
N ILE A 9 -2.48 15.74 0.02
CA ILE A 9 -1.07 15.77 0.45
C ILE A 9 -0.20 14.93 -0.47
N LEU A 10 -0.61 13.69 -0.76
CA LEU A 10 0.13 12.79 -1.65
C LEU A 10 0.40 13.44 -3.01
N LEU A 11 -0.62 14.04 -3.62
CA LEU A 11 -0.56 14.59 -4.97
C LEU A 11 0.12 15.95 -5.03
N LYS A 12 -0.19 16.87 -4.11
CA LYS A 12 0.33 18.24 -4.12
C LYS A 12 1.79 18.31 -3.67
N GLU A 13 2.16 17.47 -2.69
CA GLU A 13 3.51 17.43 -2.13
C GLU A 13 4.39 16.34 -2.78
N ASN A 14 3.83 15.59 -3.73
CA ASN A 14 4.50 14.56 -4.53
C ASN A 14 5.18 13.47 -3.66
N HIS A 15 4.49 13.05 -2.61
CA HIS A 15 4.91 11.93 -1.78
C HIS A 15 4.65 10.57 -2.45
N SER A 16 5.34 9.53 -1.98
CA SER A 16 5.04 8.15 -2.37
C SER A 16 4.00 7.49 -1.47
N LEU A 17 3.99 7.86 -0.19
CA LEU A 17 3.13 7.30 0.84
C LEU A 17 2.81 8.39 1.87
N VAL A 18 1.55 8.45 2.30
CA VAL A 18 1.06 9.33 3.36
C VAL A 18 0.19 8.51 4.30
N ILE A 19 0.44 8.57 5.60
CA ILE A 19 -0.24 7.80 6.63
C ILE A 19 -0.81 8.76 7.68
N TYR A 20 -2.02 8.45 8.15
CA TYR A 20 -2.65 9.18 9.25
C TYR A 20 -3.43 8.25 10.17
N LYS A 21 -3.27 8.43 11.49
CA LYS A 21 -3.96 7.66 12.52
C LYS A 21 -4.47 8.57 13.65
N ASN A 22 -5.75 8.45 14.03
CA ASN A 22 -6.35 9.00 15.26
C ASN A 22 -5.87 10.41 15.70
N ASN A 23 -5.95 11.43 14.84
CA ASN A 23 -5.52 12.80 15.17
C ASN A 23 -4.03 12.96 15.53
N ALA A 24 -3.18 11.98 15.20
CA ALA A 24 -1.74 12.13 15.24
C ALA A 24 -1.22 12.99 14.08
N SER A 25 0.08 13.28 14.09
CA SER A 25 0.78 13.90 12.96
C SER A 25 0.72 13.03 11.71
N VAL A 26 0.67 13.66 10.55
CA VAL A 26 0.81 12.98 9.26
C VAL A 26 2.23 12.45 9.12
N ILE A 27 2.37 11.20 8.70
CA ILE A 27 3.65 10.58 8.37
C ILE A 27 3.73 10.49 6.85
N THR A 28 4.84 10.93 6.26
CA THR A 28 5.08 10.87 4.82
C THR A 28 6.34 10.08 4.51
N SER A 29 6.37 9.45 3.35
CA SER A 29 7.56 8.77 2.84
C SER A 29 7.71 8.97 1.34
N ASN A 30 8.97 9.00 0.90
CA ASN A 30 9.39 9.02 -0.50
C ASN A 30 10.21 7.76 -0.86
N ASP A 31 10.13 6.74 -0.01
CA ASP A 31 10.78 5.45 -0.24
C ASP A 31 10.20 4.75 -1.47
N ARG A 32 10.90 3.72 -1.94
CA ARG A 32 10.53 2.98 -3.14
C ARG A 32 9.93 1.64 -2.78
N GLY A 33 8.95 1.23 -3.58
CA GLY A 33 8.32 -0.09 -3.43
C GLY A 33 7.63 -0.21 -2.09
N VAL A 34 7.75 -1.40 -1.49
CA VAL A 34 7.08 -1.74 -0.22
C VAL A 34 7.91 -1.43 1.02
N ASN A 35 9.11 -0.87 0.86
CA ASN A 35 10.10 -0.74 1.94
C ASN A 35 9.58 0.09 3.11
N SER A 36 8.86 1.19 2.83
CA SER A 36 8.26 2.02 3.88
C SER A 36 7.26 1.23 4.71
N LEU A 37 6.37 0.46 4.07
CA LEU A 37 5.39 -0.37 4.76
C LEU A 37 6.07 -1.43 5.65
N ILE A 38 7.11 -2.11 5.15
CA ILE A 38 7.86 -3.11 5.92
C ILE A 38 8.48 -2.46 7.16
N LYS A 39 9.19 -1.33 7.00
CA LYS A 39 9.79 -0.59 8.12
C LYS A 39 8.76 -0.24 9.19
N PHE A 40 7.62 0.34 8.80
CA PHE A 40 6.56 0.69 9.76
C PHE A 40 5.98 -0.55 10.46
N ILE A 41 5.84 -1.67 9.76
CA ILE A 41 5.38 -2.93 10.36
C ILE A 41 6.39 -3.48 11.37
N GLU A 42 7.68 -3.43 11.05
CA GLU A 42 8.77 -3.94 11.90
C GLU A 42 9.02 -3.06 13.12
N GLU A 43 8.95 -1.74 12.96
CA GLU A 43 9.13 -0.78 14.06
C GLU A 43 7.95 -0.85 15.05
N ASP A 44 6.73 -0.68 14.55
CA ASP A 44 5.51 -0.82 15.33
C ASP A 44 4.29 -0.95 14.41
N LYS A 45 3.90 -2.19 14.09
CA LYS A 45 2.69 -2.52 13.33
C LYS A 45 1.45 -1.77 13.81
N SER A 46 1.36 -1.45 15.11
CA SER A 46 0.20 -0.73 15.65
C SER A 46 0.05 0.65 15.01
N GLN A 47 1.12 1.30 14.55
CA GLN A 47 1.06 2.59 13.87
C GLN A 47 0.21 2.58 12.60
N LEU A 48 0.16 1.45 11.90
CA LEU A 48 -0.64 1.27 10.69
C LEU A 48 -2.04 0.72 10.99
N SER A 49 -2.21 -0.01 12.09
CA SER A 49 -3.51 -0.57 12.47
C SER A 49 -4.54 0.53 12.71
N GLY A 50 -5.65 0.47 11.96
CA GLY A 50 -6.73 1.46 11.97
C GLY A 50 -6.40 2.78 11.24
N SER A 51 -5.25 2.88 10.58
CA SER A 51 -4.84 4.09 9.86
C SER A 51 -5.56 4.29 8.52
N LEU A 52 -5.49 5.52 8.04
CA LEU A 52 -5.77 5.89 6.65
C LEU A 52 -4.43 5.98 5.91
N ILE A 53 -4.38 5.46 4.68
CA ILE A 53 -3.16 5.50 3.84
C ILE A 53 -3.50 6.04 2.45
N ALA A 54 -2.66 6.94 1.93
CA ALA A 54 -2.59 7.25 0.51
C ALA A 54 -1.24 6.79 -0.04
N ASP A 55 -1.24 5.94 -1.06
CA ASP A 55 -0.02 5.40 -1.70
C ASP A 55 -0.09 5.63 -3.21
N LYS A 56 1.02 6.08 -3.78
CA LYS A 56 1.09 6.48 -5.19
C LYS A 56 0.78 5.34 -6.16
N VAL A 57 1.21 4.11 -5.84
CA VAL A 57 1.00 2.94 -6.70
C VAL A 57 0.81 1.69 -5.85
N ILE A 58 -0.39 1.12 -5.86
CA ILE A 58 -0.68 -0.09 -5.08
C ILE A 58 -0.66 -1.33 -5.98
N GLY A 59 0.38 -2.13 -5.77
CA GLY A 59 0.46 -3.49 -6.28
C GLY A 59 0.03 -4.54 -5.25
N LYS A 60 -0.07 -5.82 -5.66
CA LYS A 60 -0.58 -6.89 -4.79
C LYS A 60 0.23 -7.05 -3.49
N ALA A 61 1.55 -6.90 -3.57
CA ALA A 61 2.43 -6.93 -2.41
C ALA A 61 2.08 -5.84 -1.37
N ALA A 62 1.92 -4.60 -1.83
CA ALA A 62 1.55 -3.48 -0.96
C ALA A 62 0.17 -3.70 -0.32
N ALA A 63 -0.81 -4.16 -1.11
CA ALA A 63 -2.14 -4.49 -0.61
C ALA A 63 -2.10 -5.53 0.53
N LEU A 64 -1.35 -6.63 0.34
CA LEU A 64 -1.22 -7.67 1.37
C LEU A 64 -0.54 -7.13 2.64
N LEU A 65 0.49 -6.28 2.51
CA LEU A 65 1.12 -5.65 3.68
C LEU A 65 0.17 -4.70 4.40
N MET A 66 -0.63 -3.91 3.69
CA MET A 66 -1.63 -3.01 4.29
C MET A 66 -2.74 -3.79 5.00
N ILE A 67 -3.18 -4.92 4.43
CA ILE A 67 -4.13 -5.83 5.09
C ILE A 67 -3.50 -6.44 6.34
N TYR A 68 -2.29 -6.99 6.20
CA TYR A 68 -1.56 -7.57 7.33
C TYR A 68 -1.43 -6.57 8.47
N ALA A 69 -1.10 -5.31 8.14
CA ALA A 69 -0.95 -4.20 9.07
C ALA A 69 -2.27 -3.69 9.69
N GLY A 70 -3.43 -4.11 9.19
CA GLY A 70 -4.73 -3.69 9.71
C GLY A 70 -5.13 -2.27 9.29
N VAL A 71 -4.69 -1.83 8.11
CA VAL A 71 -5.06 -0.52 7.55
C VAL A 71 -6.56 -0.47 7.29
N LYS A 72 -7.20 0.66 7.65
CA LYS A 72 -8.65 0.80 7.60
C LYS A 72 -9.16 1.24 6.23
N GLU A 73 -8.48 2.22 5.64
CA GLU A 73 -8.95 2.88 4.43
C GLU A 73 -7.77 3.39 3.61
N ILE A 74 -7.85 3.21 2.30
CA ILE A 74 -6.74 3.39 1.38
C ILE A 74 -7.17 4.27 0.22
N TYR A 75 -6.25 5.08 -0.29
CA TYR A 75 -6.33 5.74 -1.57
C TYR A 75 -5.10 5.44 -2.43
N ALA A 76 -5.31 5.25 -3.73
CA ALA A 76 -4.22 5.18 -4.71
C ALA A 76 -4.58 5.76 -6.07
N PRO A 77 -3.75 6.65 -6.65
CA PRO A 77 -3.94 7.06 -8.04
C PRO A 77 -3.93 5.88 -9.03
N ILE A 78 -3.04 4.91 -8.81
CA ILE A 78 -2.91 3.69 -9.62
C ILE A 78 -2.99 2.46 -8.73
N ILE A 79 -3.85 1.52 -9.10
CA ILE A 79 -3.97 0.21 -8.45
C ILE A 79 -3.94 -0.92 -9.48
N SER A 80 -3.28 -2.04 -9.16
CA SER A 80 -3.39 -3.24 -10.00
C SER A 80 -4.66 -4.05 -9.70
N LYS A 81 -5.19 -4.71 -10.72
CA LYS A 81 -6.36 -5.59 -10.60
C LYS A 81 -6.20 -6.67 -9.51
N PRO A 82 -5.05 -7.36 -9.38
CA PRO A 82 -4.86 -8.31 -8.28
C PRO A 82 -4.86 -7.62 -6.90
N ALA A 83 -4.32 -6.40 -6.79
CA ALA A 83 -4.35 -5.64 -5.54
C ALA A 83 -5.78 -5.25 -5.15
N LEU A 84 -6.56 -4.72 -6.10
CA LEU A 84 -7.95 -4.33 -5.89
C LEU A 84 -8.78 -5.53 -5.43
N GLN A 85 -8.70 -6.66 -6.13
CA GLN A 85 -9.40 -7.90 -5.74
C GLN A 85 -9.01 -8.36 -4.34
N THR A 86 -7.73 -8.27 -3.99
CA THR A 86 -7.22 -8.66 -2.67
C THR A 86 -7.77 -7.77 -1.56
N LEU A 87 -7.81 -6.45 -1.76
CA LEU A 87 -8.37 -5.48 -0.80
C LEU A 87 -9.88 -5.70 -0.61
N LEU A 88 -10.63 -5.89 -1.70
CA LEU A 88 -12.06 -6.15 -1.65
C LEU A 88 -12.39 -7.46 -0.92
N LYS A 89 -11.64 -8.55 -1.19
CA LYS A 89 -11.79 -9.84 -0.50
C LYS A 89 -11.61 -9.71 1.02
N HIS A 90 -10.77 -8.77 1.47
CA HIS A 90 -10.50 -8.51 2.88
C HIS A 90 -11.32 -7.34 3.46
N ASN A 91 -12.33 -6.84 2.74
CA ASN A 91 -13.21 -5.74 3.15
C ASN A 91 -12.46 -4.45 3.51
N VAL A 92 -11.32 -4.18 2.88
CA VAL A 92 -10.59 -2.92 3.06
C VAL A 92 -11.19 -1.86 2.15
N LYS A 93 -11.52 -0.71 2.73
CA LYS A 93 -12.10 0.40 1.99
C LYS A 93 -11.03 1.04 1.11
N ILE A 94 -11.25 1.09 -0.19
CA ILE A 94 -10.27 1.56 -1.17
C ILE A 94 -10.90 2.58 -2.13
N TYR A 95 -10.16 3.65 -2.41
CA TYR A 95 -10.46 4.65 -3.42
C TYR A 95 -9.31 4.71 -4.43
N TYR A 96 -9.63 4.82 -5.72
CA TYR A 96 -8.59 4.87 -6.74
C TYR A 96 -9.03 5.65 -7.97
N ASP A 97 -8.05 6.18 -8.71
CA ASP A 97 -8.31 6.91 -9.95
C ASP A 97 -8.23 5.99 -11.18
N LYS A 98 -7.25 5.08 -11.22
CA LYS A 98 -7.02 4.18 -12.35
C LYS A 98 -6.67 2.76 -11.92
N GLU A 99 -7.43 1.80 -12.43
CA GLU A 99 -7.08 0.38 -12.39
C GLU A 99 -6.21 0.01 -13.59
N VAL A 100 -5.19 -0.82 -13.37
CA VAL A 100 -4.34 -1.44 -14.40
C VAL A 100 -4.29 -2.94 -14.22
N GLU A 101 -4.04 -3.70 -15.28
CA GLU A 101 -3.98 -5.17 -15.17
C GLU A 101 -2.85 -5.61 -14.22
N ARG A 102 -1.67 -4.98 -14.29
CA ARG A 102 -0.49 -5.29 -13.48
C ARG A 102 0.39 -4.07 -13.25
N ILE A 103 1.13 -4.03 -12.15
CA ILE A 103 2.16 -3.00 -11.94
C ILE A 103 3.43 -3.34 -12.73
N ILE A 104 3.84 -2.39 -13.57
CA ILE A 104 5.10 -2.44 -14.34
C ILE A 104 6.25 -1.97 -13.44
N ASN A 105 7.42 -2.57 -13.61
CA ASN A 105 8.61 -2.17 -12.88
C ASN A 105 9.06 -0.75 -13.29
N ARG A 106 9.96 -0.16 -12.51
CA ARG A 106 10.44 1.19 -12.76
C ARG A 106 11.19 1.36 -14.08
N LYS A 107 11.85 0.32 -14.58
CA LYS A 107 12.56 0.36 -15.86
C LYS A 107 11.60 0.40 -17.05
N GLY A 108 10.34 0.04 -16.85
CA GLY A 108 9.34 -0.03 -17.91
C GLY A 108 9.52 -1.24 -18.83
N ASP A 109 10.41 -2.17 -18.48
CA ASP A 109 10.81 -3.30 -19.32
C ASP A 109 10.17 -4.64 -18.89
N GLY A 110 9.35 -4.63 -17.84
CA GLY A 110 8.71 -5.84 -17.34
C GLY A 110 7.86 -5.62 -16.09
N LEU A 111 7.35 -6.72 -15.53
CA LEU A 111 6.50 -6.69 -14.35
C LEU A 111 7.29 -6.29 -13.10
N CYS A 112 6.60 -5.62 -12.16
CA CYS A 112 7.15 -5.35 -10.84
C CYS A 112 7.52 -6.69 -10.14
N PRO A 113 8.77 -6.83 -9.65
CA PRO A 113 9.20 -8.05 -8.97
C PRO A 113 8.36 -8.34 -7.73
N MET A 114 8.07 -7.30 -6.93
CA MET A 114 7.28 -7.43 -5.71
C MET A 114 5.85 -7.89 -6.00
N GLU A 115 5.22 -7.34 -7.04
CA GLU A 115 3.88 -7.81 -7.42
C GLU A 115 3.90 -9.26 -7.89
N THR A 116 4.90 -9.64 -8.68
CA THR A 116 5.05 -11.00 -9.19
C THR A 116 5.25 -12.01 -8.07
N LEU A 117 6.07 -11.68 -7.07
CA LEU A 117 6.30 -12.52 -5.89
C LEU A 117 5.01 -12.84 -5.11
N CYS A 118 4.04 -11.94 -5.12
CA CYS A 118 2.81 -12.09 -4.32
C CYS A 118 1.59 -12.57 -5.13
N LEU A 119 1.73 -12.88 -6.42
CA LEU A 119 0.59 -13.22 -7.30
C LEU A 119 -0.25 -14.39 -6.81
N ASP A 120 0.39 -15.42 -6.25
CA ASP A 120 -0.28 -16.63 -5.79
C ASP A 120 -0.46 -16.64 -4.26
N ILE A 121 -0.03 -15.57 -3.57
CA ILE A 121 -0.18 -15.45 -2.12
C ILE A 121 -1.56 -14.93 -1.78
N GLU A 122 -2.28 -15.67 -0.94
CA GLU A 122 -3.57 -15.24 -0.42
C GLU A 122 -3.51 -14.71 1.01
N LYS A 123 -2.63 -15.27 1.85
CA LYS A 123 -2.55 -14.91 3.26
C LYS A 123 -1.63 -13.71 3.47
N PRO A 124 -2.11 -12.62 4.11
CA PRO A 124 -1.29 -11.45 4.41
C PRO A 124 -0.03 -11.77 5.23
N GLU A 125 -0.10 -12.73 6.15
CA GLU A 125 1.02 -13.18 6.98
C GLU A 125 2.13 -13.81 6.14
N GLU A 126 1.76 -14.66 5.18
CA GLU A 126 2.71 -15.30 4.25
C GLU A 126 3.40 -14.26 3.37
N ALA A 127 2.66 -13.23 2.94
CA ALA A 127 3.21 -12.12 2.18
C ALA A 127 4.22 -11.31 2.99
N TYR A 128 3.90 -10.98 4.24
CA TYR A 128 4.81 -10.26 5.13
C TYR A 128 6.12 -11.03 5.34
N LEU A 129 6.04 -12.32 5.70
CA LEU A 129 7.22 -13.17 5.90
C LEU A 129 8.09 -13.27 4.64
N LEU A 130 7.49 -13.35 3.46
CA LEU A 130 8.23 -13.39 2.21
C LEU A 130 8.93 -12.05 1.94
N LEU A 131 8.23 -10.93 2.14
CA LEU A 131 8.71 -9.60 1.76
C LEU A 131 9.72 -9.02 2.76
N SER A 132 9.62 -9.34 4.06
CA SER A 132 10.57 -8.87 5.08
C SER A 132 11.96 -9.50 4.99
N THR A 133 12.15 -10.48 4.09
CA THR A 133 13.45 -11.13 3.84
C THR A 133 14.16 -10.61 2.58
N LYS A 134 13.62 -9.56 1.94
CA LYS A 134 14.12 -8.97 0.70
C LYS A 134 14.71 -7.59 0.91
#